data_AF-A0A543NIX7-F1
#
_entry.id   AF-A0A543NIX7-F1
#
_cell.length_a   1.000
_cell.length_b   1.000
_cell.length_c   1.000
_cell.angle_alpha   90.00
_cell.angle_beta   90.00
_cell.angle_gamma   90.00
#
_symmetry.space_group_name_H-M   'P 1'
#
loop_
_entity.id
_entity.type
_entity.pdbx_description
1 polymer ?
#
loop_
_entity_poly.entity_id
_entity_poly.type
_entity_poly.pdbx_seq_one_letter_code
_entity_poly.pdbx_strand_id
1 'polypeptide(L)'
;MRHFVGFIVGLLFVPLILAGSGWALPRLREVGEGAGTFLTSPAPVAVVVLSGVAFLVALAVGMPRLTPLLPSITGLGLAGLTAAHEMRPELIRNVPELPGVEGARSLLELGLYLPLALALVVPLFFPHRWRGELGAGIDEEEYFHGLYDEDYEQPDDAEDRGGSRRR
;
A
#
# COMPACT_ATOMS: atom_id res chain seq x y z
N MET A 1 -12.61 -10.61 4.23
CA MET A 1 -13.04 -9.29 3.68
C MET A 1 -11.87 -8.39 3.26
N ARG A 2 -10.85 -8.18 4.10
CA ARG A 2 -9.69 -7.31 3.78
C ARG A 2 -9.03 -7.55 2.41
N HIS A 3 -8.91 -8.81 1.98
CA HIS A 3 -8.32 -9.18 0.69
C HIS A 3 -9.15 -8.71 -0.51
N PHE A 4 -10.47 -8.83 -0.42
CA PHE A 4 -11.39 -8.38 -1.47
C PHE A 4 -11.40 -6.85 -1.59
N VAL A 5 -11.38 -6.15 -0.44
CA VAL A 5 -11.24 -4.69 -0.41
C VAL A 5 -9.91 -4.27 -1.06
N GLY A 6 -8.80 -4.91 -0.68
CA GLY A 6 -7.50 -4.64 -1.30
C GLY A 6 -7.46 -4.87 -2.81
N PHE A 7 -8.14 -5.91 -3.30
CA PHE A 7 -8.29 -6.18 -4.72
C PHE A 7 -9.06 -5.05 -5.44
N ILE A 8 -10.25 -4.66 -4.93
CA ILE A 8 -11.05 -3.59 -5.52
C ILE A 8 -10.29 -2.25 -5.48
N VAL A 9 -9.69 -1.91 -4.34
CA VAL A 9 -8.92 -0.67 -4.20
C VAL A 9 -7.72 -0.68 -5.14
N GLY A 10 -6.98 -1.80 -5.25
CA GLY A 10 -5.89 -1.94 -6.21
C GLY A 10 -6.36 -1.76 -7.66
N LEU A 11 -7.53 -2.32 -8.02
CA LEU A 11 -8.11 -2.15 -9.34
C LEU A 11 -8.49 -0.69 -9.63
N LEU A 12 -9.02 0.04 -8.64
CA LEU A 12 -9.36 1.45 -8.75
C LEU A 12 -8.13 2.38 -8.78
N PHE A 13 -7.00 1.95 -8.22
CA PHE A 13 -5.75 2.72 -8.26
C PHE A 13 -5.19 2.84 -9.68
N VAL A 14 -5.42 1.83 -10.54
CA VAL A 14 -4.95 1.85 -11.94
C VAL A 14 -5.51 3.06 -12.71
N PRO A 15 -6.84 3.23 -12.86
CA PRO A 15 -7.40 4.40 -13.54
C PRO A 15 -7.09 5.70 -12.80
N LEU A 16 -6.95 5.69 -11.47
CA LEU A 16 -6.60 6.88 -10.71
C LEU A 16 -5.19 7.39 -11.04
N ILE A 17 -4.21 6.47 -11.14
CA ILE A 17 -2.84 6.78 -11.55
C ILE A 17 -2.82 7.28 -13.00
N LEU A 18 -3.50 6.58 -13.91
CA LEU A 18 -3.58 6.96 -15.33
C LEU A 18 -4.21 8.34 -15.52
N ALA A 19 -5.38 8.57 -14.94
CA ALA A 19 -6.09 9.84 -15.07
C ALA A 19 -5.32 10.99 -14.39
N GLY A 20 -4.80 10.77 -13.19
CA GLY A 20 -4.05 11.80 -12.46
C GLY A 20 -2.76 12.20 -13.17
N SER A 21 -1.93 11.22 -13.55
CA SER A 21 -0.67 11.48 -14.27
C SER A 21 -0.90 12.00 -15.69
N GLY A 22 -1.85 11.41 -16.42
CA GLY A 22 -2.17 11.80 -17.79
C GLY A 22 -2.85 13.17 -17.89
N TRP A 23 -3.60 13.60 -16.88
CA TRP A 23 -4.15 14.96 -16.84
C TRP A 23 -3.08 16.02 -16.48
N ALA A 24 -2.15 15.67 -15.58
CA ALA A 24 -1.13 16.59 -15.12
C ALA A 24 -0.02 16.84 -16.15
N LEU A 25 0.36 15.81 -16.92
CA LEU A 25 1.50 15.89 -17.84
C LEU A 25 1.38 17.01 -18.90
N PRO A 26 0.26 17.17 -19.65
CA PRO A 26 0.14 18.23 -20.63
C PRO A 26 0.29 19.64 -20.03
N ARG A 27 -0.27 19.86 -18.84
CA ARG A 27 -0.22 21.14 -18.12
C ARG A 27 1.19 21.53 -17.70
N LEU A 28 2.02 20.54 -17.38
CA LEU A 28 3.43 20.77 -17.07
C LEU A 28 4.25 21.03 -18.34
N ARG A 29 3.91 20.35 -19.46
CA ARG A 29 4.55 20.60 -20.76
C ARG A 29 4.28 22.01 -21.27
N GLU A 30 3.04 22.49 -21.17
CA GLU A 30 2.65 23.85 -21.59
C GLU A 30 3.54 24.94 -20.94
N VAL A 31 3.88 24.79 -19.66
CA VAL A 31 4.79 25.73 -18.97
C VAL A 31 6.23 25.58 -19.46
N GLY A 32 6.70 24.35 -19.71
CA GLY A 32 8.03 24.11 -20.26
C GLY A 32 8.20 24.64 -21.69
N GLU A 33 7.11 24.69 -22.46
CA GLU A 33 7.06 25.20 -23.84
C GLU A 33 6.84 26.73 -23.92
N GLY A 34 6.73 27.41 -22.77
CA GLY A 34 6.63 28.86 -22.70
C GLY A 34 5.22 29.44 -22.88
N ALA A 35 4.16 28.61 -22.77
CA ALA A 35 2.77 29.06 -22.88
C ALA A 35 2.26 29.85 -21.64
N GLY A 36 3.14 30.16 -20.68
CA GLY A 36 2.83 30.95 -19.50
C GLY A 36 3.88 30.81 -18.40
N THR A 37 3.66 31.48 -17.25
CA THR A 37 4.50 31.29 -16.06
C THR A 37 3.92 30.21 -15.15
N PHE A 38 4.75 29.58 -14.31
CA PHE A 38 4.31 28.53 -13.40
C PHE A 38 3.16 28.97 -12.48
N LEU A 39 3.19 30.20 -11.96
CA LEU A 39 2.17 30.67 -11.01
C LEU A 39 0.86 31.12 -11.68
N THR A 40 0.89 31.43 -12.98
CA THR A 40 -0.28 31.94 -13.73
C THR A 40 -0.94 30.87 -14.60
N SER A 41 -0.42 29.65 -14.59
CA SER A 41 -0.87 28.51 -15.39
C SER A 41 -1.53 27.45 -14.48
N PRO A 42 -2.18 26.40 -15.03
CA PRO A 42 -2.67 25.28 -14.24
C PRO A 42 -1.57 24.36 -13.67
N ALA A 43 -0.29 24.66 -13.88
CA ALA A 43 0.83 23.83 -13.43
C ALA A 43 0.92 23.60 -11.91
N PRO A 44 0.63 24.57 -11.01
CA PRO A 44 0.66 24.32 -9.57
C PRO A 44 -0.37 23.26 -9.17
N VAL A 45 -1.55 23.29 -9.79
CA VAL A 45 -2.59 22.27 -9.59
C VAL A 45 -2.12 20.92 -10.12
N ALA A 46 -1.48 20.87 -11.28
CA ALA A 46 -0.89 19.64 -11.83
C ALA A 46 0.16 19.03 -10.88
N VAL A 47 1.01 19.85 -10.25
CA VAL A 47 1.97 19.40 -9.23
C VAL A 47 1.27 18.85 -7.99
N VAL A 48 0.22 19.51 -7.50
CA VAL A 48 -0.57 19.01 -6.37
C VAL A 48 -1.22 17.66 -6.69
N VAL A 49 -1.80 17.52 -7.90
CA VAL A 49 -2.39 16.26 -8.37
C VAL A 49 -1.34 15.14 -8.43
N LEU A 50 -0.19 15.40 -9.04
CA LEU A 50 0.91 14.42 -9.09
C LEU A 50 1.44 14.08 -7.70
N SER A 51 1.54 15.06 -6.81
CA SER A 51 1.96 14.83 -5.42
C SER A 51 0.96 13.93 -4.70
N GLY A 52 -0.34 14.13 -4.92
CA GLY A 52 -1.39 13.25 -4.41
C GLY A 52 -1.27 11.82 -4.94
N VAL A 53 -1.06 11.66 -6.25
CA VAL A 53 -0.83 10.33 -6.87
C VAL A 53 0.41 9.65 -6.30
N ALA A 54 1.53 10.38 -6.21
CA ALA A 54 2.78 9.86 -5.64
C ALA A 54 2.60 9.47 -4.17
N PHE A 55 1.86 10.26 -3.38
CA PHE A 55 1.53 9.95 -2.00
C PHE A 55 0.68 8.67 -1.89
N LEU A 56 -0.32 8.50 -2.74
CA LEU A 56 -1.13 7.28 -2.78
C LEU A 56 -0.29 6.04 -3.12
N VAL A 57 0.62 6.16 -4.09
CA VAL A 57 1.58 5.09 -4.42
C VAL A 57 2.49 4.80 -3.22
N ALA A 58 3.00 5.83 -2.56
CA ALA A 58 3.85 5.68 -1.37
C ALA A 58 3.10 4.98 -0.22
N LEU A 59 1.82 5.29 0.00
CA LEU A 59 0.99 4.58 0.97
C LEU A 59 0.79 3.12 0.59
N ALA A 60 0.49 2.84 -0.68
CA ALA A 60 0.31 1.48 -1.19
C ALA A 60 1.56 0.60 -1.01
N VAL A 61 2.75 1.20 -1.15
CA VAL A 61 4.04 0.51 -1.01
C VAL A 61 4.48 0.42 0.46
N GLY A 62 4.36 1.51 1.21
CA GLY A 62 5.01 1.70 2.51
C GLY A 62 4.21 1.23 3.72
N MET A 63 2.90 0.98 3.60
CA MET A 63 2.06 0.66 4.76
C MET A 63 1.92 -0.88 4.93
N PRO A 64 2.57 -1.51 5.92
CA PRO A 64 2.60 -2.97 6.08
C PRO A 64 1.23 -3.57 6.44
N ARG A 65 0.31 -2.75 6.95
CA ARG A 65 -1.05 -3.14 7.32
C ARG A 65 -2.02 -3.24 6.13
N LEU A 66 -1.64 -2.71 4.96
CA LEU A 66 -2.43 -2.89 3.75
C LEU A 66 -2.28 -4.33 3.24
N THR A 67 -3.27 -4.87 2.55
CA THR A 67 -3.15 -6.23 2.02
C THR A 67 -2.20 -6.29 0.83
N PRO A 68 -1.48 -7.40 0.60
CA PRO A 68 -0.64 -7.60 -0.58
C PRO A 68 -1.31 -7.35 -1.92
N LEU A 69 -2.60 -7.62 -1.98
CA LEU A 69 -3.34 -7.49 -3.21
C LEU A 69 -3.40 -6.05 -3.71
N LEU A 70 -3.39 -5.03 -2.86
CA LEU A 70 -3.53 -3.65 -3.33
C LEU A 70 -2.36 -3.25 -4.25
N PRO A 71 -1.11 -3.20 -3.79
CA PRO A 71 -0.01 -2.78 -4.66
C PRO A 71 0.21 -3.78 -5.81
N SER A 72 0.01 -5.08 -5.59
CA SER A 72 0.20 -6.08 -6.65
C SER A 72 -0.84 -6.01 -7.76
N ILE A 73 -2.13 -5.81 -7.44
CA ILE A 73 -3.18 -5.65 -8.45
C ILE A 73 -2.99 -4.33 -9.20
N THR A 74 -2.62 -3.25 -8.52
CA THR A 74 -2.28 -1.98 -9.18
C THR A 74 -1.11 -2.17 -10.15
N GLY A 75 -0.02 -2.80 -9.70
CA GLY A 75 1.15 -3.05 -10.53
C GLY A 75 0.85 -3.96 -11.72
N LEU A 76 0.14 -5.07 -11.52
CA LEU A 76 -0.30 -5.97 -12.58
C LEU A 76 -1.23 -5.28 -13.59
N GLY A 77 -2.12 -4.40 -13.13
CA GLY A 77 -2.99 -3.63 -14.00
C GLY A 77 -2.22 -2.65 -14.88
N LEU A 78 -1.24 -1.93 -14.31
CA LEU A 78 -0.36 -1.04 -15.06
C LEU A 78 0.54 -1.80 -16.06
N ALA A 79 1.13 -2.92 -15.63
CA ALA A 79 1.92 -3.79 -16.51
C ALA A 79 1.06 -4.38 -17.63
N GLY A 80 -0.16 -4.83 -17.32
CA GLY A 80 -1.11 -5.38 -18.29
C GLY A 80 -1.55 -4.34 -19.32
N LEU A 81 -1.79 -3.10 -18.90
CA LEU A 81 -2.08 -1.99 -19.82
C LEU A 81 -0.88 -1.64 -20.71
N THR A 82 0.32 -1.62 -20.14
CA THR A 82 1.56 -1.40 -20.91
C THR A 82 1.75 -2.50 -21.95
N ALA A 83 1.62 -3.76 -21.56
CA ALA A 83 1.71 -4.90 -22.47
C ALA A 83 0.59 -4.88 -23.53
N ALA A 84 -0.64 -4.52 -23.16
CA ALA A 84 -1.75 -4.39 -24.10
C ALA A 84 -1.49 -3.27 -25.13
N HIS A 85 -0.92 -2.15 -24.70
CA HIS A 85 -0.54 -1.05 -25.58
C HIS A 85 0.51 -1.50 -26.62
N GLU A 86 1.55 -2.21 -26.19
CA GLU A 86 2.61 -2.73 -27.06
C GLU A 86 2.12 -3.82 -28.03
N MET A 87 1.34 -4.78 -27.53
CA MET A 87 0.92 -5.93 -28.33
C MET A 87 -0.26 -5.61 -29.26
N ARG A 88 -1.14 -4.70 -28.84
CA ARG A 88 -2.41 -4.40 -29.50
C ARG A 88 -2.78 -2.92 -29.34
N PRO A 89 -2.06 -2.00 -30.00
CA PRO A 89 -2.28 -0.56 -29.84
C PRO A 89 -3.70 -0.12 -30.23
N GLU A 90 -4.36 -0.84 -31.13
CA GLU A 90 -5.76 -0.66 -31.53
C GLU A 90 -6.73 -0.64 -30.33
N LEU A 91 -6.49 -1.47 -29.30
CA LEU A 91 -7.35 -1.52 -28.10
C LEU A 91 -7.32 -0.22 -27.31
N ILE A 92 -6.15 0.42 -27.24
CA ILE A 92 -5.94 1.67 -26.51
C ILE A 92 -6.36 2.89 -27.35
N ARG A 93 -6.28 2.79 -28.69
CA ARG A 93 -6.76 3.83 -29.61
C ARG A 93 -8.27 4.01 -29.59
N ASN A 94 -9.01 2.92 -29.37
CA ASN A 94 -10.48 2.93 -29.35
C ASN A 94 -11.08 3.38 -28.00
N VAL A 95 -10.25 3.74 -27.02
CA VAL A 95 -10.73 4.26 -25.73
C VAL A 95 -11.33 5.67 -25.94
N PRO A 96 -12.54 5.95 -25.43
CA PRO A 96 -13.14 7.28 -25.53
C PRO A 96 -12.21 8.37 -24.99
N GLU A 97 -12.19 9.51 -25.68
CA GLU A 97 -11.47 10.72 -25.25
C GLU A 97 -12.04 11.21 -23.91
N LEU A 98 -11.31 10.95 -22.83
CA LEU A 98 -11.59 11.44 -21.49
C LEU A 98 -10.42 12.31 -21.00
N PRO A 99 -10.66 13.24 -20.06
CA PRO A 99 -9.60 14.04 -19.48
C PRO A 99 -8.45 13.18 -18.96
N GLY A 100 -7.25 13.41 -19.49
CA GLY A 100 -6.02 12.72 -19.10
C GLY A 100 -5.70 11.45 -19.91
N VAL A 101 -6.58 10.96 -20.78
CA VAL A 101 -6.30 9.78 -21.63
C VAL A 101 -5.10 10.02 -22.54
N GLU A 102 -5.03 11.19 -23.17
CA GLU A 102 -3.94 11.49 -24.11
C GLU A 102 -2.57 11.57 -23.42
N GLY A 103 -2.50 12.19 -22.25
CA GLY A 103 -1.26 12.21 -21.46
C GLY A 103 -0.91 10.82 -20.92
N ALA A 104 -1.90 10.00 -20.56
CA ALA A 104 -1.66 8.61 -20.15
C ALA A 104 -1.15 7.76 -21.32
N ARG A 105 -1.67 7.97 -22.53
CA ARG A 105 -1.16 7.34 -23.76
C ARG A 105 0.29 7.73 -24.03
N SER A 106 0.61 9.03 -23.93
CA SER A 106 2.00 9.51 -24.02
C SER A 106 2.93 8.83 -22.99
N LEU A 107 2.45 8.59 -21.76
CA LEU A 107 3.23 7.92 -20.71
C LEU A 107 3.37 6.41 -20.95
N LEU A 108 2.35 5.76 -21.52
CA LEU A 108 2.40 4.37 -21.97
C LEU A 108 3.43 4.20 -23.09
N GLU A 109 3.41 5.07 -24.10
CA GLU A 109 4.36 5.08 -25.22
C GLU A 109 5.82 5.29 -24.74
N LEU A 110 6.02 6.07 -23.69
CA LEU A 110 7.33 6.24 -23.06
C LEU A 110 7.75 5.05 -22.18
N GLY A 111 6.86 4.08 -21.94
CA GLY A 111 7.08 2.96 -21.04
C GLY A 111 7.14 3.33 -19.56
N LEU A 112 6.71 4.54 -19.17
CA LEU A 112 6.86 5.10 -17.82
C LEU A 112 6.05 4.35 -16.75
N TYR A 113 4.96 3.68 -17.14
CA TYR A 113 4.17 2.86 -16.23
C TYR A 113 4.82 1.51 -15.89
N LEU A 114 5.75 1.01 -16.71
CA LEU A 114 6.43 -0.26 -16.45
C LEU A 114 7.34 -0.22 -15.20
N PRO A 115 8.25 0.75 -15.01
CA PRO A 115 9.06 0.81 -13.79
C PRO A 115 8.18 1.04 -12.55
N LEU A 116 7.09 1.82 -12.67
CA LEU A 116 6.13 2.00 -11.59
C LEU A 116 5.40 0.70 -11.25
N ALA A 117 4.98 -0.07 -12.26
CA ALA A 117 4.37 -1.38 -12.08
C ALA A 117 5.32 -2.34 -11.36
N LEU A 118 6.60 -2.38 -11.76
CA LEU A 118 7.62 -3.17 -11.08
C LEU A 118 7.79 -2.73 -9.62
N ALA A 119 7.90 -1.43 -9.36
CA ALA A 119 8.02 -0.89 -8.01
C ALA A 119 6.82 -1.27 -7.10
N LEU A 120 5.62 -1.39 -7.68
CA LEU A 120 4.41 -1.82 -6.96
C LEU A 120 4.35 -3.34 -6.74
N VAL A 121 4.96 -4.14 -7.62
CA VAL A 121 5.01 -5.60 -7.47
C VAL A 121 6.15 -6.04 -6.54
N VAL A 122 7.29 -5.36 -6.57
CA VAL A 122 8.50 -5.67 -5.75
C VAL A 122 8.15 -6.03 -4.30
N PRO A 123 7.30 -5.27 -3.61
CA PRO A 123 7.06 -5.53 -2.21
C PRO A 123 6.37 -6.92 -1.98
N LEU A 124 5.72 -7.54 -2.98
CA LEU A 124 5.18 -8.91 -2.89
C LEU A 124 6.25 -9.94 -2.49
N PHE A 125 7.50 -9.72 -2.88
CA PHE A 125 8.63 -10.60 -2.60
C PHE A 125 9.21 -10.44 -1.18
N PHE A 126 8.66 -9.54 -0.36
CA PHE A 126 9.08 -9.31 1.02
C PHE A 126 8.01 -9.82 2.00
N PRO A 127 7.91 -11.14 2.24
CA PRO A 127 6.82 -11.73 3.03
C PRO A 127 6.82 -11.27 4.50
N HIS A 128 7.97 -10.82 5.03
CA HIS A 128 8.07 -10.27 6.39
C HIS A 128 7.19 -9.03 6.60
N ARG A 129 6.81 -8.31 5.53
CA ARG A 129 5.96 -7.11 5.65
C ARG A 129 4.48 -7.41 5.89
N TRP A 130 4.06 -8.65 5.61
CA TRP A 130 2.66 -9.08 5.67
C TRP A 130 2.31 -9.93 6.87
N ARG A 131 3.34 -10.51 7.48
CA ARG A 131 3.20 -11.17 8.77
C ARG A 131 3.09 -10.04 9.78
N GLY A 132 1.86 -9.72 10.19
CA GLY A 132 1.66 -8.92 11.39
C GLY A 132 2.34 -9.63 12.56
N GLU A 133 2.81 -8.88 13.54
CA GLU A 133 3.16 -9.41 14.87
C GLU A 133 1.92 -10.10 15.45
N LEU A 134 1.67 -11.34 15.05
CA LEU A 134 0.81 -12.30 15.72
C LEU A 134 1.60 -13.03 16.82
N GLY A 135 2.72 -12.44 17.22
CA GLY A 135 3.66 -12.95 18.21
C GLY A 135 4.66 -11.85 18.57
N ALA A 136 4.17 -10.67 18.97
CA ALA A 136 4.90 -9.97 20.03
C ALA A 136 4.89 -10.95 21.20
N GLY A 137 6.06 -11.52 21.46
CA GLY A 137 6.24 -12.85 22.03
C GLY A 137 5.43 -13.06 23.30
N ILE A 138 4.72 -14.19 23.33
CA ILE A 138 4.92 -15.05 24.49
C ILE A 138 6.33 -15.59 24.24
N ASP A 139 7.31 -15.02 24.94
CA ASP A 139 8.63 -15.66 24.98
C ASP A 139 8.41 -17.13 25.38
N GLU A 140 9.17 -18.08 24.86
CA GLU A 140 9.01 -19.48 25.35
C GLU A 140 9.09 -19.48 26.88
N GLU A 141 9.92 -18.61 27.45
CA GLU A 141 10.04 -18.32 28.88
C GLU A 141 8.71 -17.90 29.56
N GLU A 142 7.87 -17.07 28.92
CA GLU A 142 6.58 -16.60 29.45
C GLU A 142 5.47 -17.67 29.31
N TYR A 143 5.53 -18.51 28.28
CA TYR A 143 4.64 -19.68 28.12
C TYR A 143 4.91 -20.74 29.18
N PHE A 144 6.20 -20.93 29.53
CA PHE A 144 6.59 -21.84 30.61
C PHE A 144 6.31 -21.24 31.99
N HIS A 145 6.49 -19.93 32.21
CA HIS A 145 6.23 -19.31 33.52
C HIS A 145 4.76 -19.43 33.95
N GLY A 146 3.82 -19.25 33.01
CA GLY A 146 2.38 -19.42 33.29
C GLY A 146 1.93 -20.85 33.56
N LEU A 147 2.76 -21.86 33.21
CA LEU A 147 2.44 -23.28 33.44
C LEU A 147 3.00 -23.83 34.76
N TYR A 148 3.97 -23.15 35.37
CA TYR A 148 4.62 -23.59 36.61
C TYR A 148 4.19 -22.81 37.86
N ASP A 149 3.44 -21.71 37.71
CA ASP A 149 2.97 -20.88 38.84
C ASP A 149 1.55 -21.23 39.35
N GLU A 150 0.85 -22.21 38.77
CA GLU A 150 -0.54 -22.54 39.15
C GLU A 150 -0.74 -23.79 40.03
N ASP A 151 0.32 -24.51 40.43
CA ASP A 151 0.17 -25.63 41.36
C ASP A 151 1.05 -25.44 42.62
N TYR A 152 0.40 -25.60 43.79
CA TYR A 152 0.92 -25.63 45.18
C TYR A 152 0.86 -24.35 46.03
N GLU A 153 -0.32 -23.72 46.16
CA GLU A 153 -0.76 -23.28 47.49
C GLU A 153 -2.04 -24.01 47.87
N GLN A 154 -1.84 -25.23 48.38
CA GLN A 154 -2.85 -26.06 49.00
C GLN A 154 -3.31 -25.39 50.31
N PRO A 155 -4.59 -25.04 50.48
CA PRO A 155 -5.10 -24.54 51.75
C PRO A 155 -5.43 -25.74 52.62
N ASP A 156 -4.50 -26.11 53.51
CA ASP A 156 -4.78 -27.09 54.56
C ASP A 156 -4.53 -26.48 55.94
N ASP A 157 -5.64 -26.42 56.67
CA ASP A 157 -5.76 -26.21 58.12
C ASP A 157 -4.88 -27.19 58.91
N ALA A 158 -4.30 -26.74 60.05
CA ALA A 158 -4.41 -27.40 61.37
C ALA A 158 -3.31 -26.96 62.36
N GLU A 159 -3.77 -26.31 63.42
CA GLU A 159 -3.54 -26.61 64.84
C GLU A 159 -2.13 -26.77 65.46
N ASP A 160 -1.96 -25.91 66.48
CA ASP A 160 -1.45 -26.22 67.83
C ASP A 160 0.04 -26.52 68.03
N ARG A 161 0.78 -25.50 68.50
CA ARG A 161 1.72 -25.64 69.63
C ARG A 161 1.80 -24.37 70.50
N GLY A 162 1.11 -24.39 71.63
CA GLY A 162 1.75 -24.23 72.95
C GLY A 162 2.19 -22.83 73.43
N GLY A 163 1.35 -22.20 74.25
CA GLY A 163 1.66 -21.98 75.67
C GLY A 163 2.57 -20.80 76.13
N SER A 164 2.01 -20.02 77.07
CA SER A 164 2.66 -19.42 78.27
C SER A 164 3.09 -17.94 78.23
N ARG A 165 2.29 -17.07 78.87
CA ARG A 165 2.61 -16.29 80.10
C ARG A 165 1.56 -15.18 80.30
N ARG A 166 0.77 -15.21 81.39
CA ARG A 166 0.95 -14.40 82.63
C ARG A 166 1.13 -12.90 82.29
N ARG A 167 0.22 -11.99 82.64
CA ARG A 167 -0.33 -11.65 83.96
C ARG A 167 -1.55 -10.75 83.79
#